data_AF-E6ZKI2-F1
#
_entry.id   AF-E6ZKI2-F1
#
_cell.length_a   1.000
_cell.length_b   1.000
_cell.length_c   1.000
_cell.angle_alpha   90.00
_cell.angle_beta   90.00
_cell.angle_gamma   90.00
#
_symmetry.space_group_name_H-M   'P 1'
#
loop_
_entity.id
_entity.type
_entity.pdbx_description
1 polymer ?
#
loop_
_entity_poly.entity_id
_entity_poly.type
_entity_poly.pdbx_seq_one_letter_code
_entity_poly.pdbx_strand_id
1 'polypeptide(L)'
;MGNSSNPAHKAGVPRSGLVWGVNRGHQTERRVLAARPSNRKGRQGERVKVIREVVREVAGFAPYERRAMELIRNSKDKRARKFIKRRVGTLRRAKNKMESLTNVIAEQRRAGH
;
A
#
# COMPACT_ATOMS: atom_id res chain seq x y z
N MET A 1 -0.72 -3.14 -15.06
CA MET A 1 -0.05 -4.38 -15.50
C MET A 1 1.44 -4.13 -15.69
N GLY A 2 2.16 -3.81 -14.61
CA GLY A 2 3.60 -3.51 -14.64
C GLY A 2 4.37 -4.07 -13.44
N ASN A 3 3.72 -4.90 -12.62
CA ASN A 3 4.29 -5.41 -11.37
C ASN A 3 4.41 -6.95 -11.36
N SER A 4 4.42 -7.59 -12.54
CA SER A 4 4.78 -9.01 -12.60
C SER A 4 6.29 -9.14 -12.47
N SER A 5 6.74 -10.02 -11.60
CA SER A 5 8.16 -10.41 -11.48
C SER A 5 8.69 -11.09 -12.75
N ASN A 6 7.79 -11.64 -13.57
CA ASN A 6 8.17 -12.26 -14.83
C ASN A 6 8.61 -11.21 -15.88
N PRO A 7 9.87 -11.26 -16.37
CA PRO A 7 10.41 -10.29 -17.33
C PRO A 7 9.67 -10.25 -18.67
N ALA A 8 9.03 -11.34 -19.09
CA ALA A 8 8.30 -11.44 -20.37
C ALA A 8 7.07 -10.51 -20.48
N HIS A 9 6.50 -10.09 -19.35
CA HIS A 9 5.31 -9.25 -19.33
C HIS A 9 5.65 -7.75 -19.34
N LYS A 10 6.94 -7.39 -19.25
CA LYS A 10 7.40 -6.00 -19.36
C LYS A 10 7.24 -5.49 -20.79
N ALA A 11 7.06 -4.18 -20.94
CA ALA A 11 7.00 -3.56 -22.26
C ALA A 11 8.39 -3.61 -22.91
N GLY A 12 8.45 -3.93 -24.21
CA GLY A 12 9.69 -3.92 -25.01
C GLY A 12 10.48 -5.24 -25.07
N VAL A 13 10.09 -6.29 -24.34
CA VAL A 13 10.73 -7.60 -24.47
C VAL A 13 10.06 -8.38 -25.61
N PRO A 14 10.78 -8.70 -26.71
CA PRO A 14 10.21 -9.48 -27.80
C PRO A 14 9.95 -10.92 -27.35
N ARG A 15 8.86 -11.50 -27.85
CA ARG A 15 8.62 -12.93 -27.68
C ARG A 15 9.57 -13.73 -28.57
N SER A 16 9.97 -14.92 -28.14
CA SER A 16 10.95 -15.75 -28.84
C SER A 16 10.37 -16.53 -30.02
N GLY A 17 9.05 -16.60 -30.19
CA GLY A 17 8.41 -17.46 -31.19
C GLY A 17 8.37 -18.95 -30.79
N LEU A 18 8.93 -19.30 -29.63
CA LEU A 18 8.98 -20.67 -29.12
C LEU A 18 7.69 -21.04 -28.35
N VAL A 19 7.36 -22.33 -28.30
CA VAL A 19 6.19 -22.85 -27.56
C VAL A 19 6.45 -22.90 -26.05
N TRP A 20 7.72 -22.97 -25.64
CA TRP A 20 8.16 -23.07 -24.25
C TRP A 20 9.19 -21.98 -23.90
N GLY A 21 9.38 -21.74 -22.60
CA GLY A 21 10.27 -20.70 -22.08
C GLY A 21 9.55 -19.42 -21.61
N VAL A 22 10.29 -18.53 -20.95
CA VAL A 22 9.74 -17.35 -20.27
C VAL A 22 9.13 -16.34 -21.26
N ASN A 23 9.80 -16.11 -22.39
CA ASN A 23 9.36 -15.18 -23.45
C ASN A 23 8.58 -15.89 -24.58
N ARG A 24 7.99 -17.04 -24.31
CA ARG A 24 7.28 -17.85 -25.32
C ARG A 24 6.13 -17.12 -26.01
N GLY A 25 5.71 -17.69 -27.13
CA GLY A 25 4.57 -17.24 -27.93
C GLY A 25 4.98 -16.49 -29.19
N HIS A 26 3.98 -16.17 -30.01
CA HIS A 26 4.18 -15.51 -31.30
C HIS A 26 4.84 -14.13 -31.15
N GLN A 27 5.79 -13.82 -32.03
CA GLN A 27 6.49 -12.53 -32.03
C GLN A 27 5.50 -11.44 -32.45
N THR A 28 5.18 -10.54 -31.51
CA THR A 28 4.22 -9.45 -31.74
C THR A 28 4.78 -8.14 -31.22
N GLU A 29 4.65 -7.06 -31.99
CA GLU A 29 4.95 -5.71 -31.52
C GLU A 29 3.85 -5.21 -30.58
N ARG A 30 4.19 -5.09 -29.29
CA ARG A 30 3.23 -4.66 -28.27
C ARG A 30 3.10 -3.13 -28.27
N ARG A 31 1.94 -2.62 -28.67
CA ARG A 31 1.61 -1.19 -28.57
C ARG A 31 1.53 -0.72 -27.12
N VAL A 32 2.09 0.45 -26.82
CA VAL A 32 1.93 1.13 -25.52
C VAL A 32 0.62 1.90 -25.54
N LEU A 33 -0.40 1.37 -24.84
CA LEU A 33 -1.70 2.02 -24.71
C LEU A 33 -1.68 3.03 -23.56
N ALA A 34 -2.39 4.15 -23.75
CA ALA A 34 -2.67 5.09 -22.67
C ALA A 34 -3.42 4.42 -21.51
N ALA A 35 -3.11 4.82 -20.28
CA ALA A 35 -3.75 4.25 -19.10
C ALA A 35 -5.24 4.63 -19.05
N ARG A 36 -6.11 3.63 -19.03
CA ARG A 36 -7.57 3.83 -18.97
C ARG A 36 -7.95 4.61 -17.70
N PRO A 37 -8.91 5.56 -17.75
CA PRO A 37 -9.37 6.30 -16.57
C PRO A 37 -9.85 5.41 -15.42
N SER A 38 -10.45 4.26 -15.71
CA SER A 38 -10.86 3.27 -14.70
C SER A 38 -9.72 2.75 -13.83
N ASN A 39 -8.49 2.70 -14.35
CA ASN A 39 -7.30 2.31 -13.59
C ASN A 39 -6.87 3.37 -12.55
N ARG A 40 -7.41 4.60 -12.63
CA ARG A 40 -7.13 5.69 -11.67
C ARG A 40 -7.97 5.57 -10.40
N LYS A 41 -9.00 4.71 -10.38
CA LYS A 41 -9.87 4.53 -9.22
C LYS A 41 -9.05 4.12 -7.99
N GLY A 42 -9.27 4.82 -6.87
CA GLY A 42 -8.58 4.58 -5.60
C GLY A 42 -7.33 5.43 -5.35
N ARG A 43 -6.89 6.24 -6.34
CA ARG A 43 -5.87 7.27 -6.09
C ARG A 43 -6.45 8.39 -5.24
N GLN A 44 -5.67 8.87 -4.28
CA GLN A 44 -6.04 9.99 -3.43
C GLN A 44 -5.77 11.31 -4.17
N GLY A 45 -6.77 12.18 -4.23
CA GLY A 45 -6.61 13.56 -4.70
C GLY A 45 -6.32 14.52 -3.55
N GLU A 46 -5.76 15.69 -3.86
CA GLU A 46 -5.32 16.68 -2.87
C GLU A 46 -6.47 17.14 -1.96
N ARG A 47 -7.62 17.50 -2.55
CA ARG A 47 -8.82 17.88 -1.79
C ARG A 47 -9.25 16.79 -0.80
N VAL A 48 -9.22 15.52 -1.21
CA VAL A 48 -9.64 14.40 -0.36
C VAL A 48 -8.63 14.15 0.76
N LYS A 49 -7.34 14.45 0.54
CA LYS A 49 -6.30 14.37 1.57
C LYS A 49 -6.58 15.38 2.69
N VAL A 50 -6.76 16.65 2.36
CA VAL A 50 -7.08 17.71 3.33
C VAL A 50 -8.34 17.35 4.13
N ILE A 51 -9.41 16.91 3.46
CA ILE A 51 -10.66 16.51 4.14
C ILE A 51 -10.41 15.36 5.13
N ARG A 52 -9.62 14.34 4.75
CA ARG A 52 -9.33 13.20 5.63
C ARG A 52 -8.48 13.60 6.83
N GLU A 53 -7.56 14.55 6.67
CA GLU A 53 -6.73 15.08 7.75
C GLU A 53 -7.59 15.83 8.78
N VAL A 54 -8.47 16.72 8.33
CA VAL A 54 -9.42 17.45 9.19
C VAL A 54 -10.33 16.49 9.96
N VAL A 55 -10.91 15.50 9.29
CA VAL A 55 -11.77 14.49 9.97
C VAL A 55 -10.97 13.70 11.01
N ARG A 56 -9.70 13.39 10.74
CA ARG A 56 -8.85 12.63 11.67
C ARG A 56 -8.50 13.45 12.91
N GLU A 57 -8.30 14.75 12.76
CA GLU A 57 -8.08 15.68 13.86
C GLU A 57 -9.31 15.78 14.76
N VAL A 58 -10.51 15.97 14.18
CA VAL A 58 -11.75 16.14 14.93
C VAL A 58 -12.22 14.84 15.59
N ALA A 59 -12.24 13.72 14.86
CA ALA A 59 -12.76 12.45 15.37
C ALA A 59 -11.73 11.64 16.18
N GLY A 60 -10.43 11.92 16.01
CA GLY A 60 -9.35 11.24 16.69
C GLY A 60 -9.17 9.76 16.31
N PHE A 61 -8.67 8.98 17.27
CA PHE A 61 -8.30 7.57 17.10
C PHE A 61 -9.30 6.62 17.75
N ALA A 62 -9.63 5.54 17.03
CA ALA A 62 -10.48 4.48 17.57
C ALA A 62 -9.78 3.74 18.74
N PRO A 63 -10.53 3.10 19.66
CA PRO A 63 -9.94 2.45 20.84
C PRO A 63 -8.86 1.40 20.52
N TYR A 64 -9.04 0.64 19.44
CA TYR A 64 -8.04 -0.35 19.01
C TYR A 64 -6.78 0.30 18.42
N GLU A 65 -6.90 1.49 17.84
CA GLU A 65 -5.76 2.24 17.30
C GLU A 65 -4.94 2.83 18.44
N ARG A 66 -5.59 3.34 19.49
CA ARG A 66 -4.93 3.81 20.72
C ARG A 66 -4.10 2.71 21.38
N ARG A 67 -4.70 1.53 21.59
CA ARG A 67 -3.97 0.36 22.11
C ARG A 67 -2.81 -0.08 21.22
N ALA A 68 -2.95 0.04 19.90
CA ALA A 68 -1.87 -0.28 18.97
C ALA A 68 -0.72 0.74 19.07
N MET A 69 -1.04 2.04 19.22
CA MET A 69 -0.03 3.09 19.43
C MET A 69 0.75 2.88 20.73
N GLU A 70 0.09 2.49 21.81
CA GLU A 70 0.77 2.15 23.09
C GLU A 70 1.77 0.99 22.93
N LEU A 71 1.39 -0.05 22.18
CA LEU A 71 2.29 -1.17 21.91
C LEU A 71 3.49 -0.75 21.05
N ILE A 72 3.29 0.16 20.09
CA ILE A 72 4.35 0.69 19.23
C ILE A 72 5.30 1.58 20.04
N ARG A 73 4.77 2.45 20.92
CA ARG A 73 5.61 3.30 21.81
C ARG A 73 6.50 2.49 22.74
N ASN A 74 6.01 1.33 23.18
CA ASN A 74 6.77 0.36 24.00
C ASN A 74 7.68 -0.57 23.18
N SER A 75 7.91 -0.30 21.89
CA SER A 75 8.74 -1.10 20.99
C SER A 75 8.29 -2.57 20.84
N LYS A 76 6.99 -2.87 21.01
CA LYS A 76 6.41 -4.22 20.91
C LYS A 76 5.76 -4.47 19.54
N ASP A 77 6.48 -4.20 18.46
CA ASP A 77 5.93 -4.20 17.09
C ASP A 77 5.31 -5.54 16.66
N LYS A 78 5.95 -6.67 16.98
CA LYS A 78 5.40 -7.99 16.65
C LYS A 78 4.05 -8.22 17.33
N ARG A 79 3.89 -7.76 18.57
CA ARG A 79 2.63 -7.86 19.33
C ARG A 79 1.59 -6.88 18.79
N ALA A 80 1.97 -5.64 18.46
CA ALA A 80 1.11 -4.68 17.78
C ALA A 80 0.56 -5.25 16.46
N ARG A 81 1.42 -5.88 15.65
CA ARG A 81 1.03 -6.48 14.36
C ARG A 81 0.02 -7.60 14.53
N LYS A 82 0.24 -8.50 15.49
CA LYS A 82 -0.69 -9.59 15.80
C LYS A 82 -2.02 -9.04 16.29
N PHE A 83 -2.00 -8.00 17.13
CA PHE A 83 -3.21 -7.36 17.63
C PHE A 83 -4.02 -6.70 16.51
N ILE A 84 -3.39 -5.89 15.66
CA ILE A 84 -4.04 -5.23 14.52
C ILE A 84 -4.56 -6.28 13.53
N LYS A 85 -3.79 -7.33 13.22
CA LYS A 85 -4.26 -8.41 12.34
C LYS A 85 -5.53 -9.07 12.88
N ARG A 86 -5.65 -9.30 14.19
CA ARG A 86 -6.87 -9.85 14.79
C ARG A 86 -8.08 -8.91 14.69
N ARG A 87 -7.87 -7.60 14.52
CA ARG A 87 -8.94 -6.60 14.37
C ARG A 87 -9.31 -6.33 12.90
N VAL A 88 -8.33 -6.27 12.01
CA VAL A 88 -8.49 -5.88 10.59
C VAL A 88 -8.54 -7.09 9.63
N GLY A 89 -8.17 -8.28 10.12
CA GLY A 89 -8.25 -9.57 9.43
C GLY A 89 -6.95 -9.98 8.71
N THR A 90 -6.51 -9.21 7.72
CA THR A 90 -5.37 -9.61 6.85
C THR A 90 -4.04 -8.97 7.26
N LEU A 91 -2.94 -9.67 6.98
CA LEU A 91 -1.60 -9.18 7.32
C LEU A 91 -1.21 -7.93 6.52
N ARG A 92 -1.58 -7.85 5.23
CA ARG A 92 -1.30 -6.67 4.39
C ARG A 92 -1.94 -5.41 4.98
N ARG A 93 -3.22 -5.48 5.36
CA ARG A 93 -3.90 -4.35 6.00
C ARG A 93 -3.28 -4.01 7.36
N ALA A 94 -2.87 -5.01 8.13
CA ALA A 94 -2.21 -4.78 9.42
C ALA A 94 -0.85 -4.07 9.29
N LYS A 95 -0.05 -4.41 8.27
CA LYS A 95 1.21 -3.71 7.96
C LYS A 95 0.94 -2.24 7.59
N ASN A 96 0.04 -2.00 6.64
CA ASN A 96 -0.32 -0.63 6.25
C ASN A 96 -0.84 0.20 7.43
N LYS A 97 -1.65 -0.41 8.31
CA LYS A 97 -2.17 0.27 9.49
C LYS A 97 -1.09 0.57 10.52
N MET A 98 -0.13 -0.34 10.68
CA MET A 98 1.03 -0.12 11.54
C MET A 98 1.88 1.06 11.03
N GLU A 99 2.21 1.10 9.74
CA GLU A 99 2.94 2.21 9.13
C GLU A 99 2.23 3.55 9.35
N SER A 100 0.91 3.60 9.15
CA SER A 100 0.10 4.79 9.43
C SER A 100 0.17 5.24 10.89
N LEU A 101 0.13 4.32 11.86
CA LEU A 101 0.22 4.67 13.28
C LEU A 101 1.64 5.07 13.70
N THR A 102 2.67 4.45 13.10
CA THR A 102 4.06 4.83 13.33
C THR A 102 4.34 6.25 12.82
N ASN A 103 3.82 6.61 11.65
CA ASN A 103 3.95 7.98 11.11
C ASN A 103 3.30 9.02 12.03
N VAL A 104 2.09 8.74 12.52
CA VAL A 104 1.42 9.60 13.52
C VAL A 104 2.26 9.78 14.77
N ILE A 105 2.85 8.71 15.30
CA ILE A 105 3.70 8.79 16.50
C ILE A 105 4.96 9.64 16.21
N ALA A 106 5.54 9.51 15.02
CA ALA A 106 6.69 10.31 14.61
C ALA A 106 6.33 11.80 14.48
N GLU A 107 5.17 12.13 13.91
CA GLU A 107 4.65 13.50 13.83
C GLU A 107 4.36 14.08 15.21
N GLN A 108 3.73 13.31 16.10
CA GLN A 108 3.49 13.71 17.49
C GLN A 108 4.78 14.00 18.25
N ARG A 109 5.83 13.20 18.03
CA ARG A 109 7.15 13.45 18.63
C ARG A 109 7.79 14.73 18.09
N ARG A 110 7.66 15.02 16.79
CA ARG A 110 8.20 16.25 16.19
C ARG A 110 7.47 17.51 16.66
N ALA A 111 6.15 17.45 16.87
CA ALA A 111 5.36 18.59 17.31
C ALA A 111 5.46 18.87 18.82
N GLY A 112 5.89 17.87 19.62
CA GLY A 112 6.10 18.00 21.06
C GLY A 112 7.52 18.42 21.46
N HIS A 113 8.40 18.63 20.49
CA HIS A 113 9.71 19.29 20.63
C HIS A 113 9.61 20.71 20.06
#